data_AF-A0A352IB69-F1
#
_entry.id   AF-A0A352IB69-F1
#
_cell.length_a   1.000
_cell.length_b   1.000
_cell.length_c   1.000
_cell.angle_alpha   90.00
_cell.angle_beta   90.00
_cell.angle_gamma   90.00
#
_symmetry.space_group_name_H-M   'P 1'
#
loop_
_entity.id
_entity.type
_entity.pdbx_description
1 polymer ?
#
loop_
_entity_poly.entity_id
_entity_poly.type
_entity_poly.pdbx_seq_one_letter_code
_entity_poly.pdbx_strand_id
1 'polypeptide(L)'
;GHLVHFLKLPDGNYTALIHAANRVRLLTLEQDARGYHGSTEPWVDVEPTPQEEETFMAMLAELKQKVKALAEITEFCPQEFVQYIENMQPSPLMLNVICGYLPVGTDVKFEMLNAQSEPQRAERALATLNGLLQLAHLRREIERR
;
A
#
# COMPACT_ATOMS: atom_id res chain seq x y z
N GLY A 1 2.29 -15.49 3.08
CA GLY A 1 1.04 -15.51 2.29
C GLY A 1 0.75 -16.93 1.85
N HIS A 2 -0.44 -17.20 1.31
CA HIS A 2 -0.80 -18.52 0.79
C HIS A 2 -1.23 -18.44 -0.67
N LEU A 3 -0.86 -19.46 -1.44
CA LEU A 3 -1.28 -19.63 -2.82
C LEU A 3 -2.76 -20.02 -2.84
N VAL A 4 -3.59 -19.19 -3.45
CA VAL A 4 -5.03 -19.43 -3.58
C VAL A 4 -5.33 -20.19 -4.86
N HIS A 5 -4.75 -19.75 -5.98
CA HIS A 5 -4.92 -20.36 -7.29
C HIS A 5 -3.61 -20.32 -8.07
N PHE A 6 -3.36 -21.36 -8.88
CA PHE A 6 -2.24 -21.43 -9.81
C PHE A 6 -2.74 -21.87 -11.17
N LEU A 7 -2.60 -21.00 -12.16
CA LEU A 7 -3.23 -21.15 -13.47
C LEU A 7 -2.16 -21.13 -14.56
N LYS A 8 -2.23 -22.09 -15.49
CA LYS A 8 -1.47 -22.05 -16.74
C LYS A 8 -2.31 -21.36 -17.81
N LEU A 9 -1.81 -20.27 -18.35
CA LEU A 9 -2.44 -19.51 -19.42
C LEU A 9 -2.23 -20.18 -20.79
N PRO A 10 -3.08 -19.90 -21.79
CA PRO A 10 -2.96 -20.47 -23.14
C PRO A 10 -1.64 -20.15 -23.84
N ASP A 11 -1.00 -19.03 -23.48
CA ASP A 11 0.31 -18.61 -23.98
C ASP A 11 1.48 -19.39 -23.33
N GLY A 12 1.19 -20.29 -22.39
CA GLY A 12 2.17 -21.09 -21.67
C GLY A 12 2.69 -20.45 -20.38
N ASN A 13 2.32 -19.22 -20.06
CA ASN A 13 2.69 -18.54 -18.83
C ASN A 13 1.90 -19.07 -17.62
N TYR A 14 2.40 -18.80 -16.41
CA TYR A 14 1.74 -19.17 -15.17
C TYR A 14 1.36 -17.93 -14.38
N THR A 15 0.14 -17.91 -13.86
CA THR A 15 -0.37 -16.85 -12.96
C THR A 15 -0.71 -17.47 -11.61
N ALA A 16 -0.15 -16.90 -10.55
CA ALA A 16 -0.45 -17.26 -9.17
C ALA A 16 -1.28 -16.17 -8.51
N LEU A 17 -2.42 -16.53 -7.91
CA LEU A 17 -3.15 -15.66 -7.00
C LEU A 17 -2.67 -15.94 -5.58
N ILE A 18 -2.09 -14.93 -4.94
CA ILE A 18 -1.52 -15.04 -3.61
C ILE A 18 -2.31 -14.14 -2.66
N HIS A 19 -2.75 -14.69 -1.54
CA HIS A 19 -3.29 -13.92 -0.44
C HIS A 19 -2.16 -13.59 0.54
N ALA A 20 -1.87 -12.30 0.69
CA ALA A 20 -0.84 -11.84 1.62
C ALA A 20 -1.21 -12.20 3.06
N ALA A 21 -0.20 -12.47 3.89
CA ALA A 21 -0.38 -12.67 5.33
C ALA A 21 0.26 -11.50 6.07
N ASN A 22 0.37 -11.60 7.40
CA ASN A 22 1.05 -10.60 8.23
C ASN A 22 2.50 -10.36 7.79
N ARG A 23 3.05 -9.21 8.18
CA ARG A 23 4.45 -8.87 7.91
C ARG A 23 5.38 -9.89 8.57
N VAL A 24 6.51 -10.12 7.90
CA VAL A 24 7.59 -10.96 8.39
C VAL A 24 8.91 -10.26 8.15
N ARG A 25 9.88 -10.55 9.00
CA ARG A 25 11.27 -10.16 8.78
C ARG A 25 12.03 -11.35 8.22
N LEU A 26 12.72 -11.12 7.11
CA LEU A 26 13.63 -12.10 6.52
C LEU A 26 14.91 -12.15 7.35
N LEU A 27 15.27 -13.33 7.85
CA LEU A 27 16.45 -13.55 8.69
C LEU A 27 17.61 -14.11 7.87
N THR A 28 17.34 -15.11 7.05
CA THR A 28 18.32 -15.72 6.15
C THR A 28 17.74 -15.85 4.75
N LEU A 29 18.60 -15.76 3.75
CA LEU A 29 18.26 -15.99 2.35
C LEU A 29 19.38 -16.79 1.70
N GLU A 30 19.02 -17.97 1.21
CA GLU A 30 19.89 -18.92 0.55
C GLU A 30 19.30 -19.24 -0.82
N GLN A 31 20.16 -19.64 -1.75
CA GLN A 31 19.76 -19.96 -3.12
C GLN A 31 20.34 -21.31 -3.52
N ASP A 32 19.47 -22.20 -4.00
CA ASP A 32 19.85 -23.51 -4.52
C ASP A 32 19.15 -23.81 -5.87
N ALA A 33 19.23 -25.06 -6.32
CA ALA A 33 18.61 -25.52 -7.57
C ALA A 33 17.08 -25.42 -7.58
N ARG A 34 16.43 -25.24 -6.43
CA ARG A 34 14.97 -25.12 -6.27
C ARG A 34 14.52 -23.67 -6.14
N GLY A 35 15.46 -22.72 -6.07
CA GLY A 35 15.20 -21.29 -5.98
C GLY A 35 15.70 -20.69 -4.67
N TYR A 36 15.07 -19.60 -4.24
CA TYR A 36 15.39 -18.95 -2.98
C TYR A 36 14.64 -19.61 -1.82
N HIS A 37 15.35 -19.88 -0.75
CA HIS A 37 14.78 -20.33 0.53
C HIS A 37 15.38 -19.53 1.67
N GLY A 38 14.64 -19.41 2.77
CA GLY A 38 15.05 -18.55 3.86
C GLY A 38 14.24 -18.77 5.11
N SER A 39 14.75 -18.28 6.22
CA SER A 39 14.03 -18.24 7.50
C SER A 39 13.42 -16.86 7.72
N THR A 40 12.27 -16.84 8.39
CA THR A 40 11.54 -15.62 8.69
C THR A 40 11.05 -15.63 10.13
N GLU A 41 10.95 -14.45 10.73
CA GLU A 41 10.24 -14.25 11.99
C GLU A 41 9.01 -13.35 11.78
N PRO A 42 7.94 -13.52 12.58
CA PRO A 42 6.81 -12.60 12.55
C PRO A 42 7.26 -11.17 12.85
N TRP A 43 6.81 -10.21 12.04
CA TRP A 43 6.91 -8.80 12.35
C TRP A 43 5.51 -8.32 12.75
N VAL A 44 5.29 -8.19 14.06
CA VAL A 44 3.99 -7.75 14.60
C VAL A 44 3.81 -6.26 14.36
N ASP A 45 2.65 -5.89 13.83
CA ASP A 45 2.28 -4.50 13.61
C ASP A 45 2.14 -3.79 14.97
N VAL A 46 2.81 -2.63 15.11
CA VAL A 46 2.68 -1.79 16.30
C VAL A 46 1.51 -0.86 16.10
N GLU A 47 0.43 -1.15 16.83
CA GLU A 47 -0.79 -0.36 16.88
C GLU A 47 -0.56 1.02 17.55
N PRO A 48 -1.40 2.03 17.26
CA PRO A 48 -1.37 3.31 17.96
C PRO A 48 -1.47 3.15 19.49
N THR A 49 -0.74 3.99 20.22
CA THR A 49 -0.98 4.18 21.65
C THR A 49 -2.31 4.92 21.89
N PRO A 50 -2.90 4.85 23.10
CA PRO A 50 -4.13 5.58 23.41
C PRO A 50 -4.06 7.08 23.13
N GLN A 51 -2.87 7.68 23.22
CA GLN A 51 -2.62 9.10 22.93
C GLN A 51 -2.53 9.39 21.42
N GLU A 52 -2.15 8.40 20.62
CA GLU A 52 -1.99 8.53 19.17
C GLU A 52 -3.29 8.19 18.41
N GLU A 53 -4.20 7.43 19.02
CA GLU A 53 -5.42 6.88 18.39
C GLU A 53 -6.22 7.95 17.62
N GLU A 54 -6.50 9.09 18.24
CA GLU A 54 -7.27 10.16 17.61
C GLU A 54 -6.55 10.73 16.37
N THR A 55 -5.24 10.96 16.50
CA THR A 55 -4.41 11.49 15.40
C THR A 55 -4.29 10.46 14.27
N PHE A 56 -4.11 9.19 14.62
CA PHE A 56 -4.05 8.10 13.65
C PHE A 56 -5.36 7.99 12.85
N MET A 57 -6.50 7.99 13.53
CA MET A 57 -7.81 7.94 12.87
C MET A 57 -8.06 9.16 11.97
N ALA A 58 -7.63 10.35 12.40
CA ALA A 58 -7.67 11.55 11.56
C ALA A 58 -6.78 11.42 10.31
N MET A 59 -5.57 10.87 10.45
CA MET A 59 -4.68 10.61 9.30
C MET A 59 -5.29 9.63 8.30
N LEU A 60 -5.94 8.56 8.79
CA LEU A 60 -6.63 7.60 7.94
C LEU A 60 -7.81 8.23 7.19
N ALA A 61 -8.60 9.06 7.86
CA ALA A 61 -9.68 9.81 7.21
C ALA A 61 -9.15 10.77 6.14
N GLU A 62 -8.03 11.45 6.40
CA GLU A 62 -7.38 12.35 5.45
C GLU A 62 -6.81 11.59 4.24
N LEU A 63 -6.17 10.43 4.45
CA LEU A 63 -5.69 9.55 3.38
C LEU A 63 -6.81 9.21 2.40
N LYS A 64 -7.97 8.83 2.94
CA LYS A 64 -9.16 8.49 2.17
C LYS A 64 -9.61 9.64 1.27
N GLN A 65 -9.67 10.87 1.80
CA GLN A 65 -10.03 12.07 1.01
C GLN A 65 -9.00 12.37 -0.08
N LYS A 66 -7.71 12.29 0.25
CA LYS A 66 -6.64 12.58 -0.69
C LYS A 66 -6.51 11.55 -1.81
N VAL A 67 -6.78 10.26 -1.53
CA VAL A 67 -6.79 9.21 -2.56
C VAL A 67 -7.86 9.51 -3.59
N LYS A 68 -9.06 9.90 -3.15
CA LYS A 68 -10.15 10.33 -4.03
C LYS A 68 -9.74 11.53 -4.89
N ALA A 69 -9.20 12.57 -4.27
CA ALA A 69 -8.72 13.75 -5.00
C ALA A 69 -7.64 13.39 -6.04
N LEU A 70 -6.69 12.50 -5.70
CA LEU A 70 -5.65 12.09 -6.65
C LEU A 70 -6.25 11.29 -7.81
N ALA A 71 -7.19 10.39 -7.53
CA ALA A 71 -7.87 9.60 -8.56
C ALA A 71 -8.65 10.48 -9.54
N GLU A 72 -9.35 11.51 -9.05
CA GLU A 72 -10.07 12.49 -9.89
C GLU A 72 -9.15 13.32 -10.79
N ILE A 73 -7.89 13.52 -10.39
CA ILE A 73 -6.92 14.34 -11.14
C ILE A 73 -6.13 13.50 -12.15
N THR A 74 -5.82 12.24 -11.81
CA THR A 74 -4.82 11.43 -12.53
C THR A 74 -5.36 10.14 -13.14
N GLU A 75 -6.57 9.72 -12.74
CA GLU A 75 -7.16 8.44 -13.15
C GLU A 75 -6.26 7.23 -12.86
N PHE A 76 -5.40 7.31 -11.84
CA PHE A 76 -4.41 6.25 -11.53
C PHE A 76 -5.04 4.91 -11.13
N CYS A 77 -6.31 4.91 -10.72
CA CYS A 77 -7.06 3.73 -10.34
C CYS A 77 -8.51 3.80 -10.84
N PRO A 78 -9.19 2.64 -10.99
CA PRO A 78 -10.60 2.60 -11.39
C PRO A 78 -11.54 3.25 -10.38
N GLN A 79 -12.71 3.70 -10.84
CA GLN A 79 -13.71 4.34 -9.98
C GLN A 79 -14.26 3.39 -8.91
N GLU A 80 -14.36 2.09 -9.22
CA GLU A 80 -14.78 1.06 -8.29
C GLU A 80 -13.83 0.96 -7.09
N PHE A 81 -12.52 1.16 -7.31
CA PHE A 81 -11.55 1.19 -6.23
C PHE A 81 -11.75 2.42 -5.33
N VAL A 82 -12.00 3.59 -5.92
CA VAL A 82 -12.28 4.82 -5.16
C VAL A 82 -13.52 4.65 -4.29
N GLN A 83 -14.60 4.11 -4.86
CA GLN A 83 -15.84 3.81 -4.12
C GLN A 83 -15.64 2.77 -3.01
N TYR A 84 -14.82 1.76 -3.27
CA TYR A 84 -14.48 0.75 -2.26
C TYR A 84 -13.79 1.40 -1.06
N ILE A 85 -12.73 2.19 -1.29
CA ILE A 85 -12.04 2.95 -0.23
C ILE A 85 -12.98 3.96 0.45
N GLU A 86 -13.84 4.64 -0.31
CA GLU A 86 -14.81 5.61 0.22
C GLU A 86 -15.82 5.00 1.20
N ASN A 87 -16.12 3.71 1.07
CA ASN A 87 -17.03 3.01 1.97
C ASN A 87 -16.33 2.32 3.16
N MET A 88 -15.00 2.21 3.14
CA MET A 88 -14.24 1.64 4.26
C MET A 88 -14.26 2.57 5.47
N GLN A 89 -14.35 1.97 6.66
CA GLN A 89 -14.08 2.68 7.91
C GLN A 89 -12.55 2.86 8.07
N PRO A 90 -12.10 4.00 8.63
CA PRO A 90 -10.71 4.19 8.99
C PRO A 90 -10.21 3.00 9.81
N SER A 91 -9.20 2.30 9.28
CA SER A 91 -8.63 1.10 9.88
C SER A 91 -7.22 0.82 9.32
N PRO A 92 -6.39 0.02 10.02
CA PRO A 92 -5.10 -0.46 9.49
C PRO A 92 -5.25 -1.21 8.16
N LEU A 93 -6.37 -1.92 7.96
CA LEU A 93 -6.67 -2.57 6.67
C LEU A 93 -6.81 -1.55 5.54
N MET A 94 -7.50 -0.44 5.78
CA MET A 94 -7.63 0.63 4.78
C MET A 94 -6.25 1.21 4.42
N LEU A 95 -5.38 1.42 5.41
CA LEU A 95 -4.01 1.86 5.19
C LEU A 95 -3.22 0.88 4.31
N ASN A 96 -3.35 -0.42 4.55
CA ASN A 96 -2.74 -1.47 3.72
C ASN A 96 -3.19 -1.38 2.25
N VAL A 97 -4.50 -1.27 2.03
CA VAL A 97 -5.07 -1.19 0.68
C VAL A 97 -4.57 0.07 -0.03
N ILE A 98 -4.60 1.23 0.63
CA ILE A 98 -4.12 2.49 0.06
C ILE A 98 -2.64 2.37 -0.32
N CYS A 99 -1.77 1.97 0.63
CA CYS A 99 -0.33 1.81 0.37
C CYS A 99 -0.03 0.88 -0.82
N GLY A 100 -0.81 -0.19 -0.98
CA GLY A 100 -0.66 -1.14 -2.09
C GLY A 100 -1.01 -0.53 -3.45
N TYR A 101 -2.03 0.32 -3.50
CA TYR A 101 -2.54 0.93 -4.74
C TYR A 101 -1.84 2.22 -5.14
N LEU A 102 -1.13 2.92 -4.24
CA LEU A 102 -0.45 4.16 -4.59
C LEU A 102 0.47 3.97 -5.82
N PRO A 103 0.45 4.90 -6.79
CA PRO A 103 1.21 4.81 -8.04
C PRO A 103 2.67 5.25 -7.81
N VAL A 104 3.35 4.58 -6.89
CA VAL A 104 4.75 4.83 -6.52
C VAL A 104 5.61 3.60 -6.73
N GLY A 105 6.92 3.80 -6.80
CA GLY A 105 7.91 2.74 -6.95
C GLY A 105 7.92 1.73 -5.79
N THR A 106 8.45 0.54 -6.06
CA THR A 106 8.56 -0.54 -5.07
C THR A 106 9.42 -0.15 -3.87
N ASP A 107 10.42 0.70 -4.07
CA ASP A 107 11.25 1.31 -3.03
C ASP A 107 10.39 2.08 -2.02
N VAL A 108 9.54 2.98 -2.49
CA VAL A 108 8.64 3.76 -1.62
C VAL A 108 7.62 2.86 -0.92
N LYS A 109 7.08 1.87 -1.63
CA LYS A 109 6.18 0.87 -1.03
C LYS A 109 6.88 0.06 0.06
N PHE A 110 8.14 -0.29 -0.16
CA PHE A 110 8.96 -1.02 0.81
C PHE A 110 9.28 -0.14 2.03
N GLU A 111 9.55 1.14 1.85
CA GLU A 111 9.72 2.08 2.97
C GLU A 111 8.47 2.22 3.82
N MET A 112 7.27 2.26 3.21
CA MET A 112 6.01 2.23 3.94
C MET A 112 5.82 0.89 4.67
N LEU A 113 6.15 -0.24 4.03
CA LEU A 113 6.06 -1.57 4.62
C LEU A 113 6.99 -1.73 5.83
N ASN A 114 8.15 -1.07 5.84
CA ASN A 114 9.15 -1.11 6.93
C ASN A 114 8.94 -0.06 8.03
N ALA A 115 7.84 0.70 7.99
CA ALA A 115 7.47 1.59 9.08
C ALA A 115 7.34 0.80 10.39
N GLN A 116 7.84 1.37 11.49
CA GLN A 116 7.91 0.71 12.79
C GLN A 116 6.55 0.59 13.47
N SER A 117 5.60 1.46 13.12
CA SER A 117 4.24 1.47 13.63
C SER A 117 3.24 1.89 12.56
N GLU A 118 1.97 1.55 12.75
CA GLU A 118 0.89 1.96 11.83
C GLU A 118 0.70 3.49 11.78
N PRO A 119 0.82 4.26 12.88
CA PRO A 119 0.86 5.72 12.82
C PRO A 119 1.98 6.26 11.95
N GLN A 120 3.22 5.78 12.15
CA GLN A 120 4.36 6.20 11.32
C GLN A 120 4.14 5.84 9.85
N ARG A 121 3.50 4.70 9.58
CA ARG A 121 3.17 4.28 8.22
C ARG A 121 2.12 5.19 7.58
N ALA A 122 1.09 5.59 8.34
CA ALA A 122 0.09 6.54 7.89
C ALA A 122 0.70 7.91 7.57
N GLU A 123 1.61 8.41 8.41
CA GLU A 123 2.36 9.64 8.15
C GLU A 123 3.14 9.58 6.83
N ARG A 124 3.86 8.48 6.60
CA ARG A 124 4.61 8.26 5.34
C ARG A 124 3.69 8.19 4.13
N ALA A 125 2.56 7.49 4.26
CA ALA A 125 1.57 7.40 3.19
C ALA A 125 0.97 8.79 2.88
N LEU A 126 0.66 9.59 3.90
CA LEU A 126 0.16 10.95 3.73
C LEU A 126 1.17 11.86 3.04
N ALA A 127 2.43 11.84 3.48
CA ALA A 127 3.50 12.61 2.87
C ALA A 127 3.69 12.25 1.39
N THR A 128 3.70 10.95 1.08
CA THR A 128 3.78 10.42 -0.28
C THR A 128 2.61 10.93 -1.13
N LEU A 129 1.39 10.81 -0.62
CA LEU A 129 0.18 11.20 -1.33
C LEU A 129 0.08 12.70 -1.55
N ASN A 130 0.52 13.52 -0.59
CA ASN A 130 0.65 14.97 -0.76
C ASN A 130 1.62 15.31 -1.90
N GLY A 131 2.77 14.65 -1.99
CA GLY A 131 3.72 14.86 -3.08
C GLY A 131 3.14 14.49 -4.45
N LEU A 132 2.41 13.37 -4.52
CA LEU A 132 1.70 12.95 -5.74
C LEU A 132 0.67 13.99 -6.18
N LEU A 133 -0.15 14.49 -5.24
CA LEU A 133 -1.14 15.53 -5.52
C LEU A 133 -0.50 16.82 -6.02
N GLN A 134 0.56 17.29 -5.36
CA GLN A 134 1.30 18.48 -5.78
C GLN A 134 1.83 18.34 -7.21
N LEU A 135 2.45 17.20 -7.53
CA LEU A 135 2.95 16.92 -8.87
C LEU A 135 1.82 16.86 -9.91
N ALA A 136 0.71 16.23 -9.56
CA ALA A 136 -0.45 16.11 -10.44
C ALA A 136 -1.09 17.48 -10.75
N HIS A 137 -1.19 18.35 -9.75
CA HIS A 137 -1.64 19.73 -9.94
C HIS A 137 -0.70 20.53 -10.83
N LEU A 138 0.62 20.46 -10.59
CA LEU A 138 1.62 21.14 -11.41
C LEU A 138 1.54 20.71 -12.89
N ARG A 139 1.39 19.40 -13.16
CA ARG A 139 1.22 18.89 -14.52
C ARG A 139 -0.02 19.46 -15.21
N ARG A 140 -1.17 19.46 -14.54
CA ARG A 140 -2.41 20.04 -15.08
C ARG A 140 -2.30 21.54 -15.33
N GLU A 141 -1.54 22.27 -14.50
CA GLU A 141 -1.30 23.70 -14.74
C GLU A 141 -0.47 23.90 -16.01
N ILE A 142 0.56 23.09 -16.22
CA ILE A 142 1.40 23.13 -17.43
C ILE A 142 0.57 22.81 -18.68
N GLU A 143 -0.28 21.79 -18.65
CA GLU A 143 -1.13 21.39 -19.79
C GLU A 143 -2.20 22.43 -20.18
N ARG A 144 -2.61 23.29 -19.24
CA ARG A 144 -3.59 24.35 -19.50
C ARG A 144 -2.98 25.61 -20.11
N ARG A 145 -1.65 25.73 -20.10
CA ARG A 145 -0.91 26.82 -20.74
C ARG A 145 -0.64 26.49 -22.20
#